data_AF-A0A820Q1C5-F1
#
_entry.id   AF-A0A820Q1C5-F1
#
_cell.length_a   1.000
_cell.length_b   1.000
_cell.length_c   1.000
_cell.angle_alpha   90.00
_cell.angle_beta   90.00
_cell.angle_gamma   90.00
#
_symmetry.space_group_name_H-M   'P 1'
#
loop_
_entity.id
_entity.type
_entity.pdbx_description
1 polymer ?
#
loop_
_entity_poly.entity_id
_entity_poly.type
_entity_poly.pdbx_seq_one_letter_code
_entity_poly.pdbx_strand_id
1 'polypeptide(L)'
;SPVLQYLFYLCQIGIAMSPLSNNSLFINYNRNPMLEYFERGLCVSLSTDDPMQFHFTKEPLMEEYSIAAQVWKLSSVDMCELARNS
;
A
#
# COMPACT_ATOMS: atom_id res chain seq x y z
N SER A 1 3.60 13.28 10.77
CA SER A 1 3.40 14.72 10.97
C SER A 1 2.29 15.17 10.03
N PRO A 2 1.18 15.74 10.53
CA PRO A 2 0.01 16.08 9.71
C PRO A 2 0.34 17.09 8.59
N VAL A 3 1.28 18.01 8.83
CA VAL A 3 1.69 19.02 7.84
C VAL A 3 2.36 18.39 6.63
N LEU A 4 3.22 17.39 6.86
CA LEU A 4 3.93 16.71 5.76
C LEU A 4 2.97 15.90 4.90
N GLN A 5 2.02 15.19 5.52
CA GLN A 5 1.01 14.44 4.79
C GLN A 5 0.16 15.36 3.89
N TYR A 6 -0.21 16.54 4.41
CA TYR A 6 -0.95 17.52 3.63
C TYR A 6 -0.15 18.06 2.43
N LEU A 7 1.16 18.26 2.60
CA LEU A 7 2.03 18.64 1.48
C LEU A 7 2.10 17.55 0.40
N PHE A 8 2.20 16.27 0.80
CA PHE A 8 2.20 15.14 -0.14
C PHE A 8 0.87 15.04 -0.90
N TYR A 9 -0.24 15.31 -0.22
CA TYR A 9 -1.55 15.41 -0.85
C TYR A 9 -1.61 16.56 -1.87
N LEU A 10 -1.21 17.79 -1.50
CA LEU A 10 -1.26 18.94 -2.39
C LEU A 10 -0.34 18.79 -3.62
N CYS A 11 0.86 18.29 -3.40
CA CYS A 11 1.86 18.13 -4.46
C CYS A 11 1.71 16.81 -5.23
N GLN A 12 0.75 15.95 -4.85
CA GLN A 12 0.55 14.60 -5.41
C GLN A 12 1.86 13.80 -5.50
N ILE A 13 2.64 13.85 -4.41
CA ILE A 13 3.91 13.12 -4.33
C ILE A 13 3.61 11.65 -4.09
N GLY A 14 4.14 10.79 -4.97
CA GLY A 14 3.97 9.34 -4.90
C GLY A 14 4.59 8.71 -3.66
N ILE A 15 3.86 7.80 -3.01
CA ILE A 15 4.32 7.02 -1.86
C ILE A 15 4.15 5.53 -2.18
N ALA A 16 5.27 4.85 -2.44
CA ALA A 16 5.29 3.40 -2.55
C ALA A 16 5.33 2.78 -1.14
N MET A 17 4.38 1.90 -0.85
CA MET A 17 4.27 1.23 0.45
C MET A 17 4.27 -0.28 0.28
N SER A 18 4.92 -0.98 1.21
CA SER A 18 5.03 -2.46 1.22
C SER A 18 4.41 -3.05 2.49
N PRO A 19 3.08 -3.27 2.53
CA PRO A 19 2.37 -3.66 3.74
C PRO A 19 2.84 -4.98 4.37
N LEU A 20 3.21 -6.01 3.60
CA LEU A 20 3.72 -7.28 4.16
C LEU A 20 5.08 -7.11 4.79
N SER A 21 6.02 -6.43 4.11
CA SER A 21 7.34 -6.11 4.68
C SER A 21 7.16 -5.33 6.00
N ASN A 22 6.30 -4.31 5.99
CA ASN A 22 6.01 -3.51 7.18
C ASN A 22 5.37 -4.33 8.31
N ASN A 23 4.50 -5.28 7.98
CA ASN A 23 3.90 -6.21 8.94
C ASN A 23 4.93 -7.12 9.61
N SER A 24 5.92 -7.59 8.85
CA SER A 24 6.98 -8.45 9.38
C SER A 24 8.00 -7.69 10.23
N LEU A 25 8.24 -6.40 9.97
CA LEU A 25 9.36 -5.66 10.57
C LEU A 25 8.96 -4.60 11.60
N PHE A 26 7.84 -3.89 11.43
CA PHE A 26 7.61 -2.63 12.13
C PHE A 26 6.22 -2.50 12.75
N ILE A 27 5.17 -2.84 11.99
CA ILE A 27 3.79 -2.51 12.36
C ILE A 27 2.81 -3.55 11.84
N ASN A 28 1.94 -4.07 12.72
CA ASN A 28 0.88 -5.01 12.33
C ASN A 28 0.08 -4.49 11.12
N TYR A 29 -0.26 -5.39 10.19
CA TYR A 29 -0.91 -5.10 8.92
C TYR A 29 -2.18 -4.23 9.08
N ASN A 30 -3.02 -4.55 10.07
CA ASN A 30 -4.27 -3.82 10.34
C ASN A 30 -4.06 -2.37 10.83
N ARG A 31 -2.84 -2.04 11.28
CA ARG A 31 -2.47 -0.68 11.73
C ARG A 31 -1.62 0.05 10.69
N ASN A 32 -1.39 -0.56 9.53
CA ASN A 32 -0.63 0.08 8.46
C ASN A 32 -1.42 1.29 7.92
N PRO A 33 -0.80 2.47 7.76
CA PRO A 33 -1.50 3.69 7.35
C PRO A 33 -1.83 3.74 5.85
N MET A 34 -1.46 2.71 5.07
CA MET A 34 -1.71 2.68 3.62
C MET A 34 -3.18 2.93 3.28
N LEU A 35 -4.12 2.22 3.93
CA LEU A 35 -5.55 2.41 3.66
C LEU A 35 -6.00 3.85 3.97
N GLU A 36 -5.57 4.40 5.10
CA GLU A 36 -5.88 5.77 5.49
C GLU A 36 -5.31 6.80 4.51
N TYR A 37 -4.14 6.53 3.92
CA TYR A 37 -3.52 7.41 2.94
C TYR A 37 -4.26 7.33 1.60
N PHE A 38 -4.68 6.13 1.20
CA PHE A 38 -5.49 5.92 0.01
C PHE A 38 -6.85 6.62 0.13
N GLU A 39 -7.57 6.44 1.23
CA GLU A 39 -8.87 7.09 1.48
C GLU A 39 -8.78 8.62 1.53
N ARG A 40 -7.61 9.16 1.91
CA ARG A 40 -7.33 10.61 1.88
C ARG A 40 -6.97 11.14 0.49
N GLY A 41 -6.90 10.29 -0.53
CA GLY A 41 -6.53 10.67 -1.89
C GLY A 41 -5.05 11.05 -2.05
N LEU A 42 -4.17 10.51 -1.20
CA LEU A 42 -2.74 10.59 -1.47
C LEU A 42 -2.39 9.67 -2.64
N CYS A 43 -1.40 10.08 -3.44
CA CYS A 43 -0.85 9.25 -4.51
C CYS A 43 -0.04 8.10 -3.90
N VAL A 44 -0.71 6.98 -3.61
CA VAL A 44 -0.10 5.80 -3.01
C VAL A 44 -0.11 4.62 -3.98
N SER A 45 0.93 3.80 -3.89
CA SER A 45 1.09 2.56 -4.66
C SER A 45 1.58 1.42 -3.77
N LEU A 46 1.29 0.18 -4.19
CA LEU A 46 1.75 -1.03 -3.53
C LEU A 46 3.07 -1.51 -4.12
N SER A 47 4.02 -1.87 -3.25
CA SER A 47 5.32 -2.41 -3.60
C SER A 47 5.66 -3.65 -2.75
N THR A 48 6.64 -4.44 -3.18
CA THR A 48 7.01 -5.71 -2.52
C THR A 48 8.17 -5.59 -1.54
N ASP A 49 8.97 -4.51 -1.60
CA ASP A 49 10.25 -4.36 -0.88
C ASP A 49 11.24 -5.50 -1.22
N ASP A 50 11.32 -6.55 -0.40
CA ASP A 50 12.13 -7.75 -0.61
C ASP A 50 11.25 -9.00 -0.86
N PRO A 51 10.88 -9.29 -2.12
CA PRO A 51 9.93 -10.36 -2.43
C PRO A 51 10.40 -11.74 -1.95
N MET A 52 11.70 -12.02 -2.00
CA MET A 52 12.26 -13.29 -1.55
C MET A 52 12.12 -13.52 -0.03
N GLN A 53 12.06 -12.44 0.77
CA GLN A 53 12.00 -12.53 2.22
C GLN A 53 10.55 -12.59 2.74
N PHE A 54 9.64 -11.87 2.09
CA PHE A 54 8.30 -11.62 2.64
C PHE A 54 7.14 -12.29 1.89
N HIS A 55 7.38 -12.85 0.71
CA HIS A 55 6.33 -13.41 -0.14
C HIS A 55 6.51 -14.91 -0.33
N PHE A 56 5.40 -15.64 -0.44
CA PHE A 56 5.39 -17.10 -0.57
C PHE A 56 5.00 -17.56 -1.98
N THR A 57 4.37 -16.69 -2.75
CA THR A 57 3.90 -17.00 -4.10
C THR A 57 4.96 -16.70 -5.16
N LYS A 58 4.74 -17.23 -6.37
CA LYS A 58 5.60 -16.93 -7.53
C LYS A 58 5.43 -15.50 -8.05
N GLU A 59 4.32 -14.85 -7.71
CA GLU A 59 3.95 -13.51 -8.18
C GLU A 59 3.81 -12.58 -6.96
N PRO A 60 4.92 -12.10 -6.38
CA PRO A 60 4.92 -11.42 -5.09
C PRO A 60 4.07 -10.15 -5.09
N LEU A 61 4.13 -9.36 -6.16
CA LEU A 61 3.31 -8.16 -6.28
C LEU A 61 1.81 -8.51 -6.29
N MET A 62 1.42 -9.59 -6.99
CA MET A 62 0.02 -10.02 -7.02
C MET A 62 -0.46 -10.51 -5.66
N GLU A 63 0.39 -11.21 -4.91
CA GLU A 63 0.11 -11.59 -3.51
C GLU A 63 -0.13 -10.36 -2.65
N GLU A 64 0.66 -9.30 -2.85
CA GLU A 64 0.55 -8.08 -2.06
C GLU A 64 -0.79 -7.35 -2.32
N TYR A 65 -1.16 -7.21 -3.60
CA TYR A 65 -2.49 -6.71 -3.99
C TYR A 65 -3.63 -7.61 -3.49
N SER A 66 -3.47 -8.93 -3.55
CA SER A 66 -4.49 -9.89 -3.14
C SER A 66 -4.78 -9.84 -1.65
N ILE A 67 -3.72 -9.74 -0.82
CA ILE A 67 -3.86 -9.64 0.63
C ILE A 67 -4.45 -8.27 1.00
N ALA A 68 -3.97 -7.18 0.39
CA ALA A 68 -4.53 -5.84 0.59
C ALA A 68 -6.03 -5.80 0.31
N ALA A 69 -6.46 -6.36 -0.82
CA ALA A 69 -7.87 -6.41 -1.20
C ALA A 69 -8.73 -7.20 -0.20
N GLN A 70 -8.22 -8.33 0.30
CA GLN A 70 -8.97 -9.17 1.25
C GLN A 70 -9.05 -8.55 2.64
N VAL A 71 -7.96 -7.95 3.12
CA VAL A 71 -7.88 -7.36 4.47
C VAL A 71 -8.62 -6.03 4.53
N TRP A 72 -8.37 -5.14 3.57
CA TRP A 72 -8.98 -3.80 3.53
C TRP A 72 -10.29 -3.72 2.74
N LYS A 73 -10.77 -4.86 2.23
CA LYS A 73 -12.05 -4.96 1.49
C LYS A 73 -12.10 -4.02 0.28
N LEU A 74 -10.97 -3.88 -0.42
CA LEU A 74 -10.87 -3.06 -1.63
C LEU A 74 -11.69 -3.68 -2.77
N SER A 75 -12.38 -2.82 -3.51
CA SER A 75 -13.07 -3.20 -4.74
C SER A 75 -12.09 -3.32 -5.91
N SER A 76 -12.57 -3.83 -7.05
CA SER A 76 -11.79 -3.85 -8.28
C SER A 76 -11.41 -2.44 -8.76
N VAL A 77 -12.27 -1.45 -8.53
CA VAL A 77 -12.00 -0.05 -8.90
C VAL A 77 -10.85 0.50 -8.06
N ASP A 78 -10.88 0.27 -6.75
CA ASP A 78 -9.83 0.73 -5.83
C ASP A 78 -8.47 0.09 -6.18
N MET A 79 -8.47 -1.22 -6.49
CA MET A 79 -7.26 -1.90 -6.94
C MET A 79 -6.73 -1.33 -8.27
N CYS A 80 -7.61 -1.00 -9.22
CA CYS A 80 -7.21 -0.37 -10.47
C CYS A 80 -6.67 1.05 -10.27
N GLU A 81 -7.20 1.80 -9.30
CA GLU A 81 -6.71 3.13 -8.94
C GLU A 81 -5.29 3.04 -8.35
N LEU A 82 -5.06 2.13 -7.40
CA LEU A 82 -3.74 1.87 -6.84
C LEU A 82 -2.73 1.45 -7.93
N ALA A 83 -3.15 0.56 -8.83
CA ALA A 83 -2.32 0.13 -9.96
C ALA A 83 -2.04 1.27 -10.95
N ARG A 84 -2.98 2.20 -11.14
CA ARG A 84 -2.81 3.38 -11.99
C ARG A 84 -1.83 4.40 -11.40
N ASN A 85 -1.75 4.50 -10.07
CA ASN A 85 -0.82 5.39 -9.37
C ASN A 85 0.62 4.86 -9.33
N SER A 86 0.85 3.63 -9.82
CA SER A 86 2.13 2.91 -9.79
C SER A 86 2.97 3.14 -11.06
#